data_AF-A0A5C5YDX5-F1
#
_entry.id   AF-A0A5C5YDX5-F1
#
_cell.length_a   1.000
_cell.length_b   1.000
_cell.length_c   1.000
_cell.angle_alpha   90.00
_cell.angle_beta   90.00
_cell.angle_gamma   90.00
#
_symmetry.space_group_name_H-M   'P 1'
#
loop_
_entity.id
_entity.type
_entity.pdbx_description
1 polymer ?
#
loop_
_entity_poly.entity_id
_entity_poly.type
_entity_poly.pdbx_seq_one_letter_code
_entity_poly.pdbx_strand_id
1 'polypeptide(L)' 'MPWVLEFTEADLDRPPSEPEKMAETVRAMFDGETPVRTKDVAAKLERNYGTVKTHLHRAARMGLLECVPRKGWLPVSSK' A
#
# COMPACT_ATOMS: atom_id res chain seq x y z
N MET A 1 32.24 -11.49 5.20
CA MET A 1 31.18 -11.91 6.12
C MET A 1 29.84 -11.51 5.51
N PRO A 2 29.09 -12.41 4.87
CA PRO A 2 27.72 -12.09 4.49
C PRO A 2 26.88 -12.10 5.78
N TRP A 3 26.29 -10.96 6.12
CA TRP A 3 25.32 -10.89 7.22
C TRP A 3 24.09 -11.69 6.79
N VAL A 4 23.93 -12.89 7.35
CA VAL A 4 22.69 -13.65 7.23
C VAL A 4 21.72 -13.00 8.21
N LEU A 5 20.79 -12.20 7.70
CA LEU A 5 19.64 -11.74 8.47
C LEU A 5 18.77 -12.97 8.73
N GLU A 6 18.93 -13.58 9.91
CA GLU A 6 18.00 -14.60 10.35
C GLU A 6 16.65 -13.96 10.63
N PHE A 7 15.61 -14.50 10.02
CA PHE A 7 14.23 -14.11 10.27
C PHE A 7 13.87 -14.52 11.69
N THR A 8 13.60 -13.56 12.57
CA THR A 8 13.32 -13.79 13.99
C THR A 8 11.83 -13.67 14.30
N GLU A 9 11.39 -14.18 15.45
CA GLU A 9 10.02 -13.97 15.93
C GLU A 9 9.66 -12.47 16.04
N ALA A 10 10.63 -11.59 16.27
CA ALA A 10 10.42 -10.14 16.31
C ALA A 10 10.03 -9.54 14.94
N ASP A 11 10.34 -10.22 13.83
CA ASP A 11 9.93 -9.80 12.49
C ASP A 11 8.44 -10.07 12.23
N LEU A 12 7.81 -10.97 13.01
CA LEU A 12 6.38 -11.29 12.90
C LEU A 12 5.49 -10.19 13.46
N ASP A 13 5.93 -9.53 14.54
CA ASP A 13 5.15 -8.50 15.25
C ASP A 13 5.52 -7.07 14.84
N ARG A 14 6.28 -6.90 13.75
CA ARG A 14 6.66 -5.56 13.32
C ARG A 14 5.39 -4.76 12.96
N PRO A 15 5.27 -3.49 13.41
CA PRO A 15 4.14 -2.67 13.00
C PRO A 15 4.20 -2.44 11.49
N PRO A 16 3.04 -2.47 10.80
CA PRO A 16 3.01 -2.23 9.37
C PRO A 16 3.54 -0.83 9.06
N SER A 17 4.38 -0.75 8.04
CA SER A 17 4.89 0.51 7.52
C SER A 17 3.76 1.32 6.89
N GLU A 18 3.97 2.64 6.75
CA GLU A 18 2.96 3.50 6.12
C GLU A 18 2.53 3.05 4.70
N PRO A 19 3.43 2.60 3.81
CA PRO A 19 3.03 2.02 2.51
C PRO A 19 2.17 0.75 2.64
N GLU A 20 2.45 -0.13 3.60
CA GLU A 20 1.65 -1.33 3.86
C GLU A 20 0.24 -0.96 4.34
N LYS A 21 0.14 -0.01 5.28
CA LYS A 21 -1.15 0.54 5.72
C LYS A 21 -1.94 1.17 4.57
N MET A 22 -1.27 1.89 3.66
CA MET A 22 -1.93 2.43 2.47
C MET A 22 -2.47 1.31 1.56
N ALA A 23 -1.69 0.23 1.38
CA ALA A 23 -2.13 -0.90 0.59
C ALA A 23 -3.33 -1.62 1.21
N GLU A 24 -3.33 -1.80 2.53
CA GLU A 24 -4.49 -2.33 3.28
C GLU A 24 -5.72 -1.44 3.12
N THR A 25 -5.55 -0.12 3.20
CA THR A 25 -6.65 0.83 3.01
C THR A 25 -7.24 0.71 1.61
N VAL A 26 -6.39 0.64 0.57
CA VAL A 26 -6.84 0.45 -0.81
C VAL A 26 -7.54 -0.89 -0.99
N ARG A 27 -7.04 -1.98 -0.39
CA ARG A 27 -7.72 -3.28 -0.40
C ARG A 27 -9.10 -3.22 0.25
N ALA A 28 -9.22 -2.56 1.39
CA ALA A 28 -10.49 -2.41 2.09
C ALA A 28 -11.50 -1.52 1.33
N MET A 29 -11.02 -0.60 0.50
CA MET A 29 -11.84 0.27 -0.34
C MET A 29 -12.15 -0.32 -1.73
N PHE A 30 -11.46 -1.38 -2.13
CA PHE A 30 -11.61 -1.97 -3.45
C PHE A 30 -12.86 -2.84 -3.51
N ASP A 31 -13.75 -2.54 -4.44
CA ASP A 31 -15.04 -3.22 -4.65
C ASP A 31 -14.94 -4.47 -5.55
N GLY A 32 -13.74 -4.77 -6.07
CA GLY A 32 -13.50 -5.88 -7.00
C GLY A 32 -13.42 -5.47 -8.48
N GLU A 33 -13.88 -4.27 -8.83
CA GLU A 33 -13.97 -3.82 -10.23
C GLU A 33 -13.29 -2.46 -10.48
N THR A 34 -13.44 -1.51 -9.56
CA THR A 34 -13.06 -0.12 -9.78
C THR A 34 -11.74 0.26 -9.08
N PRO A 35 -10.75 0.81 -9.82
CA PRO A 35 -9.52 1.30 -9.20
C PRO A 35 -9.81 2.42 -8.20
N VAL A 36 -9.25 2.31 -7.00
CA VAL A 36 -9.44 3.27 -5.91
C VAL A 36 -8.65 4.55 -6.21
N ARG A 37 -9.28 5.73 -6.16
CA ARG A 37 -8.58 6.99 -6.47
C ARG A 37 -7.79 7.48 -5.26
N THR A 38 -6.65 8.10 -5.52
CA THR A 38 -5.81 8.74 -4.47
C THR A 38 -6.58 9.76 -3.63
N LYS A 39 -7.52 10.49 -4.24
CA LYS A 39 -8.34 11.48 -3.52
C LYS A 39 -9.25 10.81 -2.48
N ASP A 40 -9.81 9.66 -2.82
CA ASP A 40 -10.74 8.94 -1.95
C ASP A 40 -9.99 8.31 -0.77
N VAL A 41 -8.80 7.75 -1.02
CA VAL A 41 -7.89 7.28 0.04
C VAL A 41 -7.49 8.42 0.97
N ALA A 42 -7.14 9.58 0.41
CA ALA A 42 -6.77 10.74 1.21
C ALA A 42 -7.93 11.27 2.07
N ALA A 43 -9.15 11.28 1.52
CA ALA A 43 -10.36 11.65 2.25
C ALA A 43 -10.67 10.65 3.37
N LYS A 44 -10.59 9.34 3.10
CA LYS A 44 -10.84 8.29 4.10
C LYS A 44 -9.89 8.35 5.29
N LEU A 45 -8.64 8.70 5.04
CA LEU A 45 -7.60 8.80 6.07
C LEU A 45 -7.48 10.19 6.69
N GLU A 46 -8.26 11.16 6.22
CA GLU A 46 -8.17 12.58 6.61
C GLU A 46 -6.74 13.12 6.51
N ARG A 47 -6.01 12.72 5.45
CA ARG A 47 -4.59 13.02 5.25
C ARG A 47 -4.33 13.84 4.00
N ASN A 48 -3.17 14.50 3.99
CA ASN A 48 -2.74 15.27 2.83
C ASN A 48 -2.56 14.38 1.58
N TYR A 49 -3.13 14.83 0.47
CA TYR A 49 -3.09 14.14 -0.83
C TYR A 49 -1.68 13.82 -1.31
N GLY A 50 -0.71 14.74 -1.18
CA GLY A 50 0.66 14.56 -1.64
C GLY A 50 1.39 13.46 -0.85
N THR A 51 1.18 13.43 0.47
CA THR A 51 1.72 12.38 1.34
C THR A 51 1.13 11.02 0.99
N VAL A 52 -0.20 10.93 0.87
CA VAL A 52 -0.91 9.70 0.49
C VAL A 52 -0.42 9.19 -0.87
N LYS A 53 -0.33 10.07 -1.88
CA LYS A 53 0.19 9.74 -3.21
C LYS A 53 1.60 9.15 -3.13
N THR A 54 2.47 9.75 -2.32
CA THR A 54 3.86 9.28 -2.15
C THR A 54 3.91 7.88 -1.57
N HIS A 55 3.12 7.60 -0.53
CA HIS A 55 3.07 6.27 0.08
C HIS A 55 2.44 5.22 -0.84
N LEU A 56 1.42 5.57 -1.62
CA LEU A 56 0.83 4.66 -2.62
C LEU A 56 1.84 4.28 -3.72
N HIS A 57 2.63 5.23 -4.21
CA HIS A 57 3.71 4.92 -5.15
C HIS A 57 4.80 4.03 -4.52
N ARG A 58 5.11 4.21 -3.23
CA ARG A 58 6.04 3.31 -2.51
C ARG A 58 5.44 1.91 -2.37
N ALA A 59 4.17 1.79 -2.03
CA ALA A 59 3.46 0.51 -1.95
C ALA A 59 3.45 -0.22 -3.30
N ALA A 60 3.31 0.51 -4.41
CA ALA A 60 3.41 -0.08 -5.74
C ALA A 60 4.82 -0.57 -6.08
N ARG A 61 5.87 0.17 -5.69
CA ARG A 61 7.26 -0.31 -5.82
C ARG A 61 7.56 -1.56 -4.99
N MET A 62 6.82 -1.74 -3.89
CA MET A 62 6.89 -2.94 -3.05
C MET A 62 6.04 -4.11 -3.60
N GLY A 63 5.36 -3.93 -4.74
CA GLY A 63 4.49 -4.97 -5.32
C GLY A 63 3.16 -5.17 -4.58
N LEU A 64 2.77 -4.25 -3.68
CA LEU A 64 1.53 -4.36 -2.91
C LEU A 64 0.32 -3.78 -3.66
N LEU A 65 0.57 -2.83 -4.55
CA LEU A 65 -0.43 -2.11 -5.35
C LEU A 65 0.01 -1.99 -6.80
N GLU A 66 -0.96 -1.88 -7.70
CA GLU A 66 -0.74 -1.56 -9.09
C GLU A 66 -1.30 -0.16 -9.38
N CYS A 67 -0.50 0.69 -10.01
CA CYS A 67 -0.92 2.01 -10.44
C CYS A 67 -1.56 1.90 -11.82
N VAL A 68 -2.86 2.18 -11.92
CA VAL A 68 -3.57 2.24 -13.19
C VAL A 68 -3.62 3.70 -13.66
N PRO A 69 -2.90 4.08 -14.75
CA PRO A 69 -2.78 5.46 -15.16
C PRO A 69 -4.13 6.14 -15.33
N ARG A 70 -4.29 7.32 -14.72
CA ARG A 70 -5.51 8.15 -14.75
C ARG A 70 -6.76 7.52 -14.12
N LYS A 71 -6.72 6.27 -13.65
CA LYS A 71 -7.87 5.59 -13.01
C LYS A 71 -7.72 5.50 -11.50
N GLY A 72 -6.56 5.08 -11.00
CA GLY A 72 -6.35 4.92 -9.56
C GLY A 72 -5.40 3.77 -9.23
N TRP A 73 -5.71 3.06 -8.15
CA TRP A 73 -4.90 2.01 -7.58
C TRP A 73 -5.69 0.72 -7.49
N LEU A 74 -5.07 -0.38 -7.89
CA LEU A 74 -5.59 -1.72 -7.70
C LEU A 74 -4.74 -2.45 -6.66
N PRO A 75 -5.35 -3.24 -5.77
CA PRO A 75 -4.59 -4.16 -4.95
C PRO A 75 -3.99 -5.26 -5.83
N VAL A 76 -2.69 -5.55 -5.66
CA VAL A 76 -2.10 -6.72 -6.29
C VAL A 76 -2.58 -7.94 -5.51
N SER A 77 -3.43 -8.76 -6.14
CA SER A 77 -3.79 -10.06 -5.58
C SER A 77 -2.51 -10.90 -5.49
N SER A 78 -2.06 -11.20 -4.27
CA SER A 78 -1.04 -12.23 -4.09
C SER A 78 -1.64 -13.54 -4.60
N LYS A 79 -1.12 -14.01 -5.73
CA LYS A 79 -1.49 -15.28 -6.33
C LYS A 79 -0.96 -16.44 -5.49
#